data_AF-A0A0L0HVL8-F1
#
_entry.id   AF-A0A0L0HVL8-F1
#
_cell.length_a   1.000
_cell.length_b   1.000
_cell.length_c   1.000
_cell.angle_alpha   90.00
_cell.angle_beta   90.00
_cell.angle_gamma   90.00
#
_symmetry.space_group_name_H-M   'P 1'
#
loop_
_entity.id
_entity.type
_entity.pdbx_description
1 polymer ?
#
loop_
_entity_poly.entity_id
_entity_poly.type
_entity_poly.pdbx_seq_one_letter_code
_entity_poly.pdbx_strand_id
1 'polypeptide(L)'
;MENEKGQVVDLYIPRKCSATGRLITAKDHASVQINVADVDASGRLAGTFHTYALSGFVRSMGESDDSINRLATTDGYLKGVWSYQQ
;
A
#
# COMPACT_ATOMS: atom_id res chain seq x y z
N MET A 1 8.91 19.26 -0.64
CA MET A 1 9.00 20.70 -0.91
C MET A 1 10.47 21.06 -0.98
N GLU A 2 10.87 21.75 -2.03
CA GLU A 2 12.25 22.20 -2.22
C GLU A 2 12.30 23.73 -2.15
N ASN A 3 13.38 24.28 -1.61
CA ASN A 3 13.65 25.71 -1.70
C ASN A 3 14.22 26.08 -3.09
N GLU A 4 14.43 27.37 -3.35
CA GLU A 4 15.01 27.87 -4.62
C GLU A 4 16.43 27.33 -4.90
N LYS A 5 17.11 26.78 -3.89
CA LYS A 5 18.44 26.15 -4.00
C LYS A 5 18.35 24.63 -4.22
N GLY A 6 17.15 24.08 -4.44
CA GLY A 6 16.91 22.65 -4.67
C GLY A 6 17.07 21.77 -3.42
N GLN A 7 17.05 22.36 -2.22
CA GLN A 7 17.17 21.60 -0.97
C GLN A 7 15.78 21.23 -0.44
N VAL A 8 15.59 19.97 -0.07
CA VAL A 8 14.37 19.50 0.58
C VAL A 8 14.26 20.14 1.96
N VAL A 9 13.21 20.94 2.17
CA VAL A 9 12.99 21.68 3.43
C VAL A 9 12.03 20.95 4.38
N ASP A 10 11.37 19.90 3.92
CA ASP A 10 10.42 19.14 4.73
C ASP A 10 11.13 18.21 5.73
N LEU A 11 10.60 18.15 6.96
CA LEU A 11 11.11 17.25 8.01
C LEU A 11 10.96 15.77 7.65
N TYR A 12 9.88 15.42 6.95
CA TYR A 12 9.62 14.08 6.45
C TYR A 12 8.63 14.14 5.28
N ILE A 13 8.70 13.15 4.39
CA ILE A 13 7.71 12.96 3.33
C ILE A 13 6.75 11.85 3.80
N PRO A 14 5.45 12.14 4.02
CA PRO A 14 4.51 11.15 4.50
C PRO A 14 4.32 9.98 3.53
N ARG A 15 3.92 8.82 4.05
CA ARG A 15 3.50 7.68 3.23
C ARG A 15 2.18 8.00 2.51
N LYS A 16 1.95 7.34 1.38
CA LYS A 16 0.67 7.40 0.65
C LYS A 16 -0.06 6.07 0.78
N CYS A 17 -1.38 6.12 0.87
CA CYS A 17 -2.23 4.95 0.82
C CYS A 17 -2.18 4.34 -0.59
N SER A 18 -1.80 3.07 -0.70
CA SER A 18 -1.70 2.34 -1.97
C SER A 18 -3.04 2.26 -2.70
N ALA A 19 -4.16 2.26 -1.96
CA ALA A 19 -5.50 2.13 -2.54
C ALA A 19 -6.05 3.45 -3.13
N THR A 20 -5.76 4.59 -2.48
CA THR A 20 -6.43 5.88 -2.75
C THR A 20 -5.48 7.02 -3.10
N GLY A 21 -4.17 6.84 -2.94
CA GLY A 21 -3.18 7.91 -3.09
C GLY A 21 -3.20 8.98 -1.99
N ARG A 22 -4.14 8.91 -1.03
CA ARG A 22 -4.23 9.86 0.10
C ARG A 22 -2.99 9.78 0.98
N LEU A 23 -2.58 10.93 1.53
CA LEU A 23 -1.50 10.97 2.51
C LEU A 23 -1.92 10.27 3.81
N ILE A 24 -1.03 9.45 4.35
CA ILE A 24 -1.15 8.86 5.68
C ILE A 24 -0.45 9.81 6.65
N THR A 25 -1.23 10.47 7.51
CA THR A 25 -0.71 11.46 8.45
C THR A 25 -0.02 10.77 9.63
N ALA A 26 0.84 11.50 10.35
CA ALA A 26 1.60 10.95 11.48
C ALA A 26 0.71 10.52 12.68
N LYS A 27 -0.54 10.99 12.76
CA LYS A 27 -1.50 10.68 13.82
C LYS A 27 -2.60 9.71 13.37
N ASP A 28 -2.51 9.18 12.15
CA ASP A 28 -3.40 8.12 11.70
C ASP A 28 -2.96 6.77 12.28
N HIS A 29 -3.37 6.52 13.53
CA HIS A 29 -3.12 5.26 14.25
C HIS A 29 -3.98 4.09 13.76
N ALA A 30 -4.97 4.36 12.90
CA ALA A 30 -5.76 3.33 12.24
C ALA A 30 -5.11 2.87 10.93
N SER A 31 -4.09 3.55 10.42
CA SER A 31 -3.35 3.10 9.24
C SER A 31 -2.58 1.80 9.50
N VAL A 32 -2.39 0.99 8.46
CA VAL A 32 -1.58 -0.24 8.51
C VAL A 32 -0.60 -0.30 7.36
N GLN A 33 0.44 -1.07 7.58
CA GLN A 33 1.36 -1.50 6.55
C GLN A 33 1.36 -3.03 6.54
N ILE A 34 1.04 -3.62 5.39
CA ILE A 34 0.92 -5.06 5.20
C ILE A 34 2.05 -5.49 4.30
N ASN A 35 2.84 -6.45 4.77
CA ASN A 35 3.93 -7.04 3.99
C ASN A 35 3.48 -8.41 3.47
N VAL A 36 3.41 -8.55 2.15
CA VAL A 36 3.16 -9.81 1.46
C VAL A 36 4.52 -10.35 1.02
N ALA A 37 4.85 -11.56 1.44
CA ALA A 37 6.15 -12.13 1.14
C ALA A 37 6.20 -12.72 -0.27
N ASP A 38 7.33 -12.49 -0.94
CA ASP A 38 7.61 -13.16 -2.21
C ASP A 38 7.99 -14.62 -1.96
N VAL A 39 7.55 -15.49 -2.87
CA VAL A 39 7.84 -16.92 -2.83
C VAL A 39 8.73 -17.33 -3.99
N ASP A 40 9.69 -18.20 -3.72
CA ASP A 40 10.52 -18.82 -4.75
C ASP A 40 9.77 -19.95 -5.48
N ALA A 41 10.40 -20.54 -6.48
CA ALA A 41 9.80 -21.64 -7.26
C ALA A 41 9.50 -22.90 -6.42
N SER A 42 10.10 -23.04 -5.24
CA SER A 42 9.83 -24.12 -4.29
C SER A 42 8.72 -23.81 -3.29
N GLY A 43 8.10 -22.63 -3.41
CA GLY A 43 7.06 -22.14 -2.51
C GLY A 43 7.58 -21.66 -1.16
N ARG A 44 8.88 -21.37 -1.05
CA ARG A 44 9.51 -20.86 0.18
C ARG A 44 9.65 -19.36 0.12
N LEU A 45 9.67 -18.72 1.29
CA LEU A 45 9.85 -17.28 1.40
C LEU A 45 11.22 -16.87 0.84
N ALA A 46 11.23 -15.96 -0.15
CA ALA A 46 12.43 -15.44 -0.80
C ALA A 46 13.15 -14.36 0.03
N GLY A 47 12.56 -13.93 1.14
CA GLY A 47 13.10 -12.90 2.04
C GLY A 47 12.80 -11.46 1.61
N THR A 48 12.19 -11.27 0.43
CA THR A 48 11.66 -9.99 -0.04
C THR A 48 10.15 -9.90 0.21
N PHE A 49 9.66 -8.67 0.34
CA PHE A 49 8.25 -8.40 0.61
C PHE A 49 7.74 -7.26 -0.26
N HIS A 50 6.54 -7.43 -0.79
CA HIS A 50 5.76 -6.35 -1.33
C HIS A 50 4.92 -5.70 -0.23
N THR A 51 4.93 -4.38 -0.16
CA THR A 51 4.37 -3.63 0.97
C THR A 51 3.19 -2.77 0.52
N TYR A 52 2.03 -3.00 1.13
CA TYR A 52 0.84 -2.18 0.94
C TYR A 52 0.60 -1.29 2.15
N ALA A 53 0.39 0.00 1.92
CA ALA A 53 0.00 0.94 2.96
C ALA A 53 -1.47 1.28 2.80
N LEU A 54 -2.28 1.04 3.83
CA LEU A 54 -3.69 1.42 3.85
C LEU A 54 -3.93 2.48 4.92
N SER A 55 -4.58 3.57 4.52
CA SER A 55 -4.99 4.62 5.45
C SER A 55 -6.13 4.15 6.35
N GLY A 56 -6.23 4.75 7.54
CA GLY A 56 -7.32 4.49 8.47
C GLY A 56 -8.69 4.75 7.85
N PHE A 57 -8.80 5.74 6.97
CA PHE A 57 -10.03 6.06 6.24
C PHE A 57 -10.60 4.87 5.46
N VAL A 58 -9.77 4.19 4.65
CA VAL A 58 -10.22 3.04 3.84
C VAL A 58 -10.66 1.88 4.74
N ARG A 59 -9.93 1.66 5.84
CA ARG A 59 -10.25 0.61 6.82
C ARG A 59 -11.55 0.89 7.56
N SER A 60 -11.78 2.13 7.97
CA SER A 60 -13.02 2.54 8.65
C SER A 60 -14.25 2.42 7.76
N MET A 61 -14.09 2.55 6.44
CA MET A 61 -15.18 2.36 5.47
C MET A 61 -15.49 0.88 5.17
N GLY A 62 -14.64 -0.06 5.61
CA GLY A 62 -14.77 -1.48 5.26
C GLY A 62 -14.22 -1.85 3.88
N GLU A 63 -13.74 -0.87 3.11
CA GLU A 63 -13.25 -1.04 1.73
C GLU A 63 -11.80 -1.58 1.65
N SER A 64 -11.21 -1.93 2.80
CA SER A 64 -9.82 -2.39 2.85
C SER A 64 -9.61 -3.76 2.20
N ASP A 65 -10.60 -4.64 2.31
CA ASP A 65 -10.52 -6.00 1.74
C ASP A 65 -10.51 -5.95 0.20
N ASP A 66 -11.52 -5.30 -0.40
CA ASP A 66 -11.59 -5.14 -1.86
C ASP A 66 -10.35 -4.42 -2.41
N SER A 67 -9.90 -3.37 -1.71
CA SER A 67 -8.69 -2.65 -2.08
C SER A 67 -7.46 -3.55 -2.15
N ILE A 68 -7.27 -4.46 -1.18
CA ILE A 68 -6.15 -5.42 -1.19
C ILE A 68 -6.33 -6.43 -2.34
N ASN A 69 -7.53 -6.97 -2.53
CA ASN A 69 -7.79 -7.94 -3.59
C ASN A 69 -7.46 -7.36 -4.96
N ARG A 70 -7.85 -6.11 -5.22
CA ARG A 70 -7.49 -5.37 -6.43
C ARG A 70 -5.98 -5.16 -6.56
N LEU A 71 -5.33 -4.65 -5.51
CA LEU A 71 -3.89 -4.35 -5.54
C LEU A 71 -3.05 -5.62 -5.76
N ALA A 72 -3.29 -6.66 -4.96
CA ALA A 72 -2.58 -7.92 -5.05
C ALA A 72 -2.84 -8.67 -6.38
N THR A 73 -4.03 -8.52 -6.97
CA THR A 73 -4.31 -9.04 -8.32
C THR A 73 -3.54 -8.26 -9.39
N THR A 74 -3.46 -6.93 -9.25
CA THR A 74 -2.72 -6.06 -10.18
C THR A 74 -1.22 -6.35 -10.15
N ASP A 75 -0.67 -6.58 -8.96
CA ASP A 75 0.75 -6.90 -8.77
C ASP A 75 1.09 -8.38 -9.04
N GLY A 76 0.10 -9.20 -9.41
CA GLY A 76 0.30 -10.57 -9.85
C GLY A 76 0.35 -11.63 -8.74
N TYR A 77 0.06 -11.27 -7.48
CA TYR A 77 0.00 -12.22 -6.36
C TYR A 77 -1.29 -13.06 -6.37
N LEU A 78 -2.39 -12.51 -6.90
CA LEU A 78 -3.69 -13.17 -6.96
C LEU A 78 -4.18 -13.31 -8.40
N LYS A 79 -4.91 -14.39 -8.69
CA LYS A 79 -5.53 -14.64 -9.99
C LYS A 79 -6.98 -15.06 -9.80
N GLY A 80 -7.91 -14.37 -10.47
CA GLY A 80 -9.34 -14.69 -10.46
C GLY A 80 -10.10 -14.31 -9.19
N VAL A 81 -9.47 -13.56 -8.28
CA VAL A 81 -10.09 -13.10 -7.03
C VAL A 81 -10.83 -11.77 -7.21
N TRP A 82 -10.30 -10.89 -8.04
CA TRP A 82 -10.89 -9.58 -8.33
C TRP A 82 -11.11 -9.40 -9.83
N SER A 83 -12.23 -8.79 -10.20
CA SER A 83 -12.56 -8.42 -11.57
C SER A 83 -13.18 -7.03 -11.61
N TYR A 84 -12.72 -6.17 -12.51
CA TYR A 84 -13.39 -4.90 -12.78
C TYR A 84 -14.70 -5.17 -13.54
N GLN A 85 -15.83 -4.95 -12.91
CA GLN A 85 -17.11 -4.87 -13.61
C GLN A 85 -17.28 -3.44 -14.11
N GLN A 86 -17.31 -3.29 -15.44
CA GLN A 86 -17.72 -2.04 -16.10
C GLN A 86 -19.23 -1.86 -16.02
#